data_AF-C6BPW6-F1
#
_entry.id   AF-C6BPW6-F1
#
_cell.length_a   1.000
_cell.length_b   1.000
_cell.length_c   1.000
_cell.angle_alpha   90.00
_cell.angle_beta   90.00
_cell.angle_gamma   90.00
#
_symmetry.space_group_name_H-M   'P 1'
#
loop_
_entity.id
_entity.type
_entity.pdbx_description
1 polymer ?
#
loop_
_entity_poly.entity_id
_entity_poly.type
_entity_poly.pdbx_seq_one_letter_code
_entity_poly.pdbx_strand_id
1 'polypeptide(L)'
;MPTSTVWVEPQVFLTYRDVTVYHAYEADDIAQGACKYSYTTNNTTDEEHFDVRYLEVPGVALLEKHPPFLAADCNPEFATATDEQKAEWQRQWADWRKEGGGEDQAIITIIKEGIDLGLITAPVVE
;
A
#
# COMPACT_ATOMS: atom_id res chain seq x y z
N MET A 1 27.19 11.56 7.73
CA MET A 1 27.50 10.88 6.46
C MET A 1 26.85 11.68 5.34
N PRO A 2 27.44 11.88 4.15
CA PRO A 2 26.70 12.49 3.07
C PRO A 2 25.75 11.43 2.51
N THR A 3 24.45 11.60 2.71
CA THR A 3 23.43 10.88 1.95
C THR A 3 23.52 11.38 0.51
N SER A 4 24.19 10.62 -0.35
CA SER A 4 24.05 10.82 -1.79
C SER A 4 22.65 10.36 -2.15
N THR A 5 21.73 11.31 -2.31
CA THR A 5 20.41 11.10 -2.90
C THR A 5 20.61 10.85 -4.39
N VAL A 6 21.00 9.63 -4.75
CA VAL A 6 21.03 9.20 -6.15
C VAL A 6 19.59 8.89 -6.50
N TRP A 7 18.99 9.73 -7.34
CA TRP A 7 17.67 9.45 -7.92
C TRP A 7 17.67 8.05 -8.55
N VAL A 8 16.67 7.23 -8.20
CA VAL A 8 16.49 5.89 -8.77
C VAL A 8 15.12 5.81 -9.42
N GLU A 9 15.06 5.15 -10.59
CA GLU A 9 13.79 4.94 -11.28
C GLU A 9 12.84 4.10 -10.41
N PRO A 10 11.61 4.58 -10.17
CA PRO A 10 10.71 3.91 -9.23
C PRO A 10 10.14 2.63 -9.83
N GLN A 11 9.95 1.61 -8.99
CA GLN A 11 9.41 0.33 -9.44
C GLN A 11 7.93 0.44 -9.78
N VAL A 12 7.53 -0.09 -10.95
CA VAL A 12 6.12 -0.21 -11.34
C VAL A 12 5.38 -1.12 -10.37
N PHE A 13 4.32 -0.60 -9.77
CA PHE A 13 3.39 -1.36 -8.95
C PHE A 13 2.25 -1.93 -9.79
N LEU A 14 1.62 -1.10 -10.62
CA LEU A 14 0.46 -1.46 -11.44
C LEU A 14 0.37 -0.56 -12.66
N THR A 15 0.06 -1.13 -13.82
CA THR A 15 -0.49 -0.38 -14.96
C THR A 15 -1.96 -0.75 -15.13
N TYR A 16 -2.83 0.25 -15.13
CA TYR A 16 -4.26 0.06 -15.33
C TYR A 16 -4.83 1.17 -16.22
N ARG A 17 -5.50 0.76 -17.31
CA ARG A 17 -5.82 1.64 -18.44
C ARG A 17 -4.53 2.28 -18.96
N ASP A 18 -4.51 3.60 -19.11
CA ASP A 18 -3.35 4.37 -19.59
C ASP A 18 -2.56 5.03 -18.43
N VAL A 19 -2.79 4.58 -17.18
CA VAL A 19 -2.08 5.10 -15.99
C VAL A 19 -1.14 4.02 -15.45
N THR A 20 0.14 4.36 -15.36
CA THR A 20 1.14 3.56 -14.67
C THR A 20 1.39 4.15 -13.29
N VAL A 21 1.31 3.31 -12.28
CA VAL A 21 1.50 3.66 -10.87
C VAL A 21 2.76 2.95 -10.37
N TYR A 22 3.62 3.73 -9.72
CA TYR A 22 4.91 3.33 -9.20
C TYR A 22 4.92 3.40 -7.67
N HIS A 23 5.81 2.63 -7.04
CA HIS A 23 6.10 2.78 -5.62
C HIS A 23 6.77 4.13 -5.33
N ALA A 24 6.31 4.82 -4.29
CA ALA A 24 7.08 5.90 -3.69
C ALA A 24 8.05 5.31 -2.65
N TYR A 25 9.23 5.93 -2.49
CA TYR A 25 10.28 5.47 -1.57
C TYR A 25 10.51 6.48 -0.47
N GLU A 26 10.95 6.04 0.71
CA GLU A 26 11.30 6.97 1.78
C GLU A 26 12.60 7.70 1.42
N ALA A 27 12.55 9.04 1.38
CA ALA A 27 13.69 9.91 1.06
C ALA A 27 14.40 9.57 -0.27
N ASP A 28 13.64 9.18 -1.30
CA ASP A 28 14.15 8.74 -2.61
C ASP A 28 15.13 7.55 -2.56
N ASP A 29 15.15 6.79 -1.47
CA ASP A 29 16.13 5.73 -1.25
C ASP A 29 15.50 4.34 -1.25
N ILE A 30 15.72 3.58 -2.34
CA ILE A 30 15.26 2.19 -2.45
C ILE A 30 15.81 1.31 -1.30
N ALA A 31 16.98 1.63 -0.74
CA ALA A 31 17.55 0.88 0.38
C ALA A 31 16.75 1.05 1.68
N GLN A 32 15.98 2.14 1.80
CA GLN A 32 15.04 2.35 2.91
C GLN A 32 13.69 1.67 2.67
N GLY A 33 13.43 1.29 1.41
CA GLY A 33 12.28 0.49 1.00
C GLY A 33 11.10 1.34 0.51
N ALA A 34 10.18 0.69 -0.18
CA ALA A 34 8.96 1.33 -0.67
C ALA A 34 8.03 1.71 0.49
N CYS A 35 7.49 2.92 0.43
CA CYS A 35 6.41 3.36 1.29
C CYS A 35 5.15 2.56 0.94
N LYS A 36 4.75 1.65 1.82
CA LYS A 36 3.70 0.65 1.56
C LYS A 36 2.37 1.19 1.02
N TYR A 37 1.96 2.38 1.47
CA TYR A 37 0.69 2.98 1.06
C TYR A 37 0.86 4.20 0.17
N SER A 38 2.10 4.58 -0.16
CA SER A 38 2.39 5.77 -0.95
C SER A 38 2.86 5.38 -2.35
N TYR A 39 2.25 6.02 -3.34
CA TYR A 39 2.46 5.73 -4.75
C TYR A 39 2.56 7.01 -5.55
N THR A 40 3.14 6.93 -6.74
CA THR A 40 3.21 8.04 -7.67
C THR A 40 2.85 7.57 -9.08
N THR A 41 2.35 8.46 -9.92
CA THR A 41 2.20 8.24 -11.36
C THR A 41 3.36 8.81 -12.15
N ASN A 42 4.32 9.45 -11.49
CA ASN A 42 5.49 10.06 -12.09
C ASN A 42 6.71 9.15 -11.92
N ASN A 43 7.46 8.93 -13.01
CA ASN A 43 8.65 8.09 -12.99
C ASN A 43 9.97 8.89 -12.88
N THR A 44 9.89 10.23 -12.84
CA THR A 44 11.06 11.12 -12.79
C THR A 44 11.15 11.96 -11.52
N THR A 45 10.10 12.00 -10.68
CA THR A 45 10.09 12.66 -9.37
C THR A 45 9.13 11.94 -8.41
N ASP A 46 9.44 11.93 -7.11
CA ASP A 46 8.58 11.43 -6.04
C ASP A 46 7.76 12.54 -5.36
N GLU A 47 7.97 13.81 -5.74
CA GLU A 47 7.32 14.99 -5.14
C GLU A 47 5.80 14.90 -5.25
N GLU A 48 5.31 14.31 -6.35
CA GLU A 48 3.89 14.06 -6.59
C GLU A 48 3.54 12.62 -6.24
N HIS A 49 3.40 12.33 -4.95
CA HIS A 49 2.88 11.07 -4.45
C HIS A 49 1.53 11.22 -3.76
N PHE A 50 0.79 10.11 -3.70
CA PHE A 50 -0.49 10.02 -3.01
C PHE A 50 -0.51 8.79 -2.10
N ASP A 51 -1.17 8.93 -0.96
CA ASP A 51 -1.42 7.82 -0.05
C ASP A 51 -2.79 7.21 -0.34
N VAL A 52 -2.84 5.91 -0.63
CA VAL A 52 -4.08 5.23 -0.99
C VAL A 52 -5.13 5.27 0.12
N ARG A 53 -4.72 5.45 1.37
CA ARG A 53 -5.64 5.52 2.52
C ARG A 53 -6.40 6.84 2.58
N TYR A 54 -5.93 7.87 1.88
CA TYR A 54 -6.56 9.19 1.84
C TYR A 54 -7.35 9.44 0.56
N LEU A 55 -7.41 8.46 -0.36
CA LEU A 55 -8.26 8.55 -1.53
C LEU A 55 -9.74 8.46 -1.14
N GLU A 56 -10.56 9.37 -1.64
CA GLU A 56 -12.00 9.40 -1.38
C GLU A 56 -12.76 8.36 -2.23
N VAL A 57 -12.40 7.09 -2.09
CA VAL A 57 -13.01 5.96 -2.82
C VAL A 57 -13.56 4.89 -1.88
N PRO A 58 -14.67 4.21 -2.23
CA PRO A 58 -15.25 3.17 -1.39
C PRO A 58 -14.28 2.03 -1.04
N GLY A 59 -13.36 1.71 -1.95
CA GLY A 59 -12.35 0.66 -1.79
C GLY A 59 -11.45 0.83 -0.57
N VAL A 60 -11.30 2.04 -0.01
CA VAL A 60 -10.47 2.26 1.19
C VAL A 60 -10.95 1.42 2.37
N ALA A 61 -12.26 1.19 2.48
CA ALA A 61 -12.84 0.32 3.50
C ALA A 61 -12.39 -1.15 3.40
N LEU A 62 -11.79 -1.59 2.28
CA LEU A 62 -11.22 -2.92 2.17
C LEU A 62 -9.97 -3.09 3.03
N LEU A 63 -9.23 -2.02 3.33
CA LEU A 63 -8.08 -2.07 4.23
C LEU A 63 -8.51 -2.37 5.67
N GLU A 64 -9.72 -1.97 6.06
CA GLU A 64 -10.30 -2.28 7.39
C GLU A 64 -10.77 -3.73 7.53
N LYS A 65 -10.86 -4.49 6.42
CA LYS A 65 -11.21 -5.92 6.43
C LYS A 65 -10.03 -6.83 6.76
N HIS A 66 -8.95 -6.26 7.31
CA HIS A 66 -7.78 -7.02 7.73
C HIS A 66 -8.15 -8.03 8.84
N PRO A 67 -7.34 -9.08 9.05
CA PRO A 67 -7.55 -10.02 10.16
C PRO A 67 -7.48 -9.33 11.53
N PRO A 68 -8.07 -9.91 12.60
CA PRO A 68 -8.04 -9.32 13.94
C PRO A 68 -6.61 -9.09 14.46
N PHE A 69 -6.36 -7.98 15.15
CA PHE A 69 -5.01 -7.65 15.64
C PHE A 69 -4.48 -8.73 16.60
N LEU A 70 -3.17 -9.00 16.50
CA LEU A 70 -2.45 -10.00 17.29
C LEU A 70 -1.90 -9.42 18.60
N ALA A 71 -2.62 -8.48 19.21
CA ALA A 71 -2.17 -7.76 20.38
C ALA A 71 -3.36 -7.51 21.32
N ALA A 72 -3.21 -7.85 22.60
CA ALA A 72 -4.28 -7.84 23.59
C ALA A 72 -4.78 -6.43 23.96
N ASP A 73 -3.93 -5.43 23.79
CA ASP A 73 -4.23 -4.00 23.95
C ASP A 73 -5.16 -3.47 22.84
N CYS A 74 -4.97 -3.94 21.60
CA CYS A 74 -5.75 -3.54 20.44
C CYS A 74 -6.92 -4.48 20.12
N ASN A 75 -6.91 -5.70 20.64
CA ASN A 75 -7.94 -6.71 20.43
C ASN A 75 -8.16 -7.53 21.72
N PRO A 76 -9.19 -7.19 22.53
CA PRO A 76 -9.51 -7.92 23.75
C PRO A 76 -9.81 -9.41 23.52
N GLU A 77 -10.35 -9.78 22.35
CA GLU A 77 -10.61 -11.18 22.00
C GLU A 77 -9.30 -11.98 21.86
N PHE A 78 -8.20 -11.30 21.49
CA PHE A 78 -6.87 -11.91 21.46
C PHE A 78 -6.37 -12.31 22.85
N ALA A 79 -6.72 -11.55 23.88
CA ALA A 79 -6.29 -11.85 25.25
C ALA A 79 -6.87 -13.18 25.76
N THR A 80 -8.13 -13.46 25.40
CA THR A 80 -8.88 -14.63 25.87
C THR A 80 -8.93 -15.80 24.87
N ALA A 81 -8.42 -15.61 23.65
CA ALA A 81 -8.41 -16.63 22.61
C ALA A 81 -7.55 -17.84 22.98
N THR A 82 -7.95 -19.01 22.48
CA THR A 82 -7.16 -20.24 22.58
C THR A 82 -5.90 -20.16 21.71
N ASP A 83 -4.95 -21.05 21.95
CA ASP A 83 -3.72 -21.11 21.14
C ASP A 83 -4.03 -21.44 19.68
N GLU A 84 -5.06 -22.25 19.40
CA GLU A 84 -5.51 -22.55 18.04
C GLU A 84 -6.06 -21.29 17.34
N GLN A 85 -6.87 -20.49 18.03
CA GLN A 85 -7.42 -19.25 17.47
C GLN A 85 -6.31 -18.22 17.20
N LYS A 86 -5.34 -18.10 18.10
CA LYS A 86 -4.17 -17.23 17.92
C LYS A 86 -3.33 -17.68 16.73
N ALA A 87 -3.10 -18.98 16.58
CA ALA A 87 -2.38 -19.54 15.44
C ALA A 87 -3.14 -19.33 14.11
N GLU A 88 -4.46 -19.41 14.12
CA GLU A 88 -5.28 -19.12 12.95
C GLU A 88 -5.16 -17.65 12.53
N TRP A 89 -5.30 -16.70 13.45
CA TRP A 89 -5.13 -15.28 13.13
C TRP A 89 -3.73 -14.96 12.65
N GLN A 90 -2.69 -15.60 13.19
CA GLN A 90 -1.33 -15.48 12.68
C GLN A 90 -1.22 -15.91 11.21
N ARG A 91 -1.84 -17.03 10.84
CA ARG A 91 -1.88 -17.48 9.43
C ARG A 91 -2.64 -16.51 8.55
N GLN A 92 -3.79 -16.03 9.00
CA GLN A 92 -4.57 -15.04 8.26
C GLN A 92 -3.77 -13.74 8.02
N TRP A 93 -3.01 -13.28 9.02
CA TRP A 93 -2.12 -12.12 8.85
C TRP A 93 -0.97 -12.39 7.88
N ALA A 94 -0.39 -13.59 7.90
CA ALA A 94 0.62 -13.98 6.93
C ALA A 94 0.05 -14.00 5.50
N ASP A 95 -1.17 -14.52 5.32
CA ASP A 95 -1.87 -14.51 4.03
C ASP A 95 -2.35 -13.13 3.59
N TRP A 96 -2.65 -12.24 4.53
CA TRP A 96 -3.01 -10.85 4.25
C TRP A 96 -1.82 -10.06 3.72
N ARG A 97 -0.65 -10.22 4.36
CA ARG A 97 0.58 -9.44 4.10
C ARG A 97 1.52 -10.04 3.07
N LYS A 98 1.31 -11.29 2.64
CA LYS A 98 2.11 -11.86 1.56
C LYS A 98 1.93 -11.05 0.28
N GLU A 99 2.93 -11.07 -0.59
CA GLU A 99 2.86 -10.46 -1.91
C GLU A 99 1.64 -11.01 -2.69
N GLY A 100 0.84 -10.09 -3.24
CA GLY A 100 -0.43 -10.41 -3.91
C GLY A 100 -1.54 -10.88 -2.96
N GLY A 101 -1.34 -10.77 -1.65
CA GLY A 101 -2.29 -11.08 -0.59
C GLY A 101 -3.46 -10.10 -0.53
N GLY A 102 -4.27 -10.22 0.53
CA GLY A 102 -5.47 -9.41 0.66
C GLY A 102 -5.18 -7.90 0.77
N GLU A 103 -4.05 -7.52 1.35
CA GLU A 103 -3.64 -6.12 1.45
C GLU A 103 -3.31 -5.51 0.10
N ASP A 104 -2.47 -6.19 -0.70
CA ASP A 104 -2.13 -5.75 -2.05
C ASP A 104 -3.37 -5.71 -2.95
N GLN A 105 -4.28 -6.68 -2.81
CA GLN A 105 -5.55 -6.68 -3.54
C GLN A 105 -6.46 -5.50 -3.17
N ALA A 106 -6.51 -5.13 -1.88
CA ALA A 106 -7.24 -3.95 -1.43
C ALA A 106 -6.63 -2.68 -2.04
N ILE A 107 -5.31 -2.53 -1.96
CA ILE A 107 -4.58 -1.40 -2.55
C ILE A 107 -4.82 -1.32 -4.07
N ILE A 108 -4.69 -2.43 -4.80
CA ILE A 108 -4.96 -2.48 -6.25
C ILE A 108 -6.39 -2.04 -6.55
N THR A 109 -7.37 -2.44 -5.74
CA THR A 109 -8.77 -2.05 -5.92
C THR A 109 -8.94 -0.54 -5.71
N ILE A 110 -8.36 0.00 -4.65
CA ILE A 110 -8.39 1.44 -4.34
C ILE A 110 -7.79 2.26 -5.48
N ILE A 111 -6.62 1.87 -5.99
CA ILE A 111 -5.95 2.57 -7.09
C ILE A 111 -6.79 2.50 -8.37
N LYS A 112 -7.36 1.34 -8.70
CA LYS A 112 -8.23 1.20 -9.88
C LYS A 112 -9.48 2.08 -9.76
N GLU A 113 -10.13 2.11 -8.61
CA GLU A 113 -11.27 2.99 -8.36
C GLU A 113 -10.88 4.48 -8.45
N GLY A 114 -9.71 4.84 -7.90
CA GLY A 114 -9.17 6.20 -8.00
C GLY A 114 -8.93 6.62 -9.46
N ILE A 115 -8.41 5.71 -10.30
CA ILE A 115 -8.26 5.93 -11.75
C ILE A 115 -9.63 6.05 -12.42
N ASP A 116 -10.58 5.17 -12.09
CA ASP A 116 -11.91 5.16 -12.69
C ASP A 116 -12.71 6.44 -12.39
N LEU A 117 -12.51 7.02 -11.21
CA LEU A 117 -13.14 8.28 -10.76
C LEU A 117 -12.35 9.53 -11.20
N GLY A 118 -11.16 9.36 -11.80
CA GLY A 118 -10.30 10.47 -12.22
C GLY A 118 -9.58 11.18 -11.08
N LEU A 119 -9.50 10.57 -9.89
CA LEU A 119 -8.70 11.05 -8.76
C LEU A 119 -7.21 10.76 -8.96
N ILE A 120 -6.88 9.72 -9.71
CA ILE A 120 -5.53 9.36 -10.13
C ILE A 120 -5.49 9.46 -11.65
N THR A 121 -4.61 10.31 -12.18
CA THR A 121 -4.45 10.53 -13.62
C THR A 121 -3.02 10.28 -14.06
N ALA A 122 -2.82 10.03 -15.35
CA ALA A 122 -1.48 10.01 -15.92
C ALA A 122 -0.77 11.36 -15.65
N PRO A 123 0.56 11.36 -15.48
CA PRO A 123 1.31 12.60 -15.28
C PRO A 123 1.09 13.52 -16.48
N VAL A 124 0.88 14.82 -16.21
CA VAL A 124 0.83 15.83 -17.26
C VAL A 124 2.26 16.03 -17.74
N VAL A 125 2.58 15.47 -18.89
CA VAL A 125 3.86 15.71 -19.55
C VAL A 125 3.77 17.12 -20.17
N GLU A 126 4.36 18.12 -19.51
CA GLU A 126 4.64 19.43 -20.14
C GLU A 126 5.81 19.35 -21.12
#